data_AF-A0A2U3MUM4-F1
#
_entry.id   AF-A0A2U3MUM4-F1
#
_cell.length_a   1.000
_cell.length_b   1.000
_cell.length_c   1.000
_cell.angle_alpha   90.00
_cell.angle_beta   90.00
_cell.angle_gamma   90.00
#
_symmetry.space_group_name_H-M   'P 1'
#
loop_
_entity.id
_entity.type
_entity.pdbx_description
1 polymer ?
#
loop_
_entity_poly.entity_id
_entity_poly.type
_entity_poly.pdbx_seq_one_letter_code
_entity_poly.pdbx_strand_id
1 'polypeptide(L)'
;MAKSLNLIKKEYLVIILIGVGFISNTQAVSTPYKGGKVEVSIKENTPCFSISNVDEKGDYTVVVLNLSKKIDESWSYESNFQRNYPSKNNCILLNKSNFNQFNKIQLNSPYNVTIGGVQRAYGLDFCVALKNNQYEIHDYMAGKCTKREISLWEKFLNWLGLN
;
A
#
# COMPACT_ATOMS: atom_id res chain seq x y z
N MET A 1 -25.45 56.36 -16.69
CA MET A 1 -25.75 54.94 -16.39
C MET A 1 -24.94 53.93 -17.23
N ALA A 2 -23.86 54.31 -17.93
CA ALA A 2 -23.08 53.36 -18.74
C ALA A 2 -21.88 52.72 -18.01
N LYS A 3 -21.44 53.27 -16.87
CA LYS A 3 -20.26 52.77 -16.14
C LYS A 3 -20.54 51.54 -15.25
N SER A 4 -21.76 51.36 -14.73
CA SER A 4 -22.04 50.23 -13.82
C SER A 4 -22.25 48.90 -14.57
N LEU A 5 -22.78 48.92 -15.79
CA LEU A 5 -22.98 47.71 -16.61
C LEU A 5 -21.68 47.00 -17.00
N ASN A 6 -20.58 47.75 -17.17
CA ASN A 6 -19.27 47.17 -17.51
C ASN A 6 -18.52 46.57 -16.30
N LEU A 7 -18.81 47.04 -15.07
CA LEU A 7 -18.28 46.42 -13.85
C LEU A 7 -18.97 45.08 -13.57
N ILE A 8 -20.30 45.03 -13.69
CA ILE A 8 -21.10 43.83 -13.43
C ILE A 8 -20.72 42.68 -14.37
N LYS A 9 -20.43 42.96 -15.66
CA LYS A 9 -19.97 41.93 -16.62
C LYS A 9 -18.59 41.36 -16.29
N LYS A 10 -17.70 42.13 -15.66
CA LYS A 10 -16.32 41.72 -15.37
C LYS A 10 -16.25 40.84 -14.11
N GLU A 11 -17.09 41.10 -13.11
CA GLU A 11 -17.20 40.31 -11.88
C GLU A 11 -17.78 38.91 -12.13
N TYR A 12 -18.83 38.80 -12.95
CA TYR A 12 -19.42 37.49 -13.32
C TYR A 12 -18.46 36.62 -14.15
N LEU A 13 -17.62 37.22 -14.99
CA LEU A 13 -16.67 36.49 -15.81
C LEU A 13 -15.56 35.84 -14.97
N VAL A 14 -15.18 36.48 -13.86
CA VAL A 14 -14.20 35.93 -12.88
C VAL A 14 -14.83 34.78 -12.09
N ILE A 15 -16.10 34.88 -11.69
CA ILE A 15 -16.80 33.81 -10.96
C ILE A 15 -16.96 32.56 -11.83
N ILE A 16 -17.22 32.72 -13.13
CA ILE A 16 -17.31 31.59 -14.07
C ILE A 16 -15.94 30.92 -14.28
N LEU A 17 -14.85 31.69 -14.38
CA LEU A 17 -13.50 31.13 -14.52
C LEU A 17 -13.04 30.37 -13.26
N ILE A 18 -13.41 30.83 -12.07
CA ILE A 18 -13.13 30.12 -10.82
C ILE A 18 -14.00 28.86 -10.72
N GLY A 19 -15.28 28.90 -11.13
CA GLY A 19 -16.18 27.75 -11.10
C GLY A 19 -15.76 26.61 -12.05
N VAL A 20 -15.21 26.93 -13.23
CA VAL A 20 -14.77 25.92 -14.21
C VAL A 20 -13.40 25.33 -13.86
N GLY A 21 -12.54 26.06 -13.15
CA GLY A 21 -11.24 25.57 -12.69
C GLY A 21 -11.30 24.44 -11.63
N PHE A 22 -12.45 24.25 -10.98
CA PHE A 22 -12.63 23.21 -9.95
C PHE A 22 -13.14 21.86 -10.49
N ILE A 23 -13.55 21.75 -11.77
CA ILE A 23 -14.25 20.55 -12.26
C ILE A 23 -13.32 19.56 -13.00
N SER A 24 -12.07 19.93 -13.27
CA SER A 24 -11.16 19.09 -14.08
C SER A 24 -9.96 18.54 -13.32
N ASN A 25 -10.12 18.19 -12.04
CA ASN A 25 -9.26 17.18 -11.42
C ASN A 25 -9.87 15.80 -11.65
N THR A 26 -9.91 15.33 -12.90
CA THR A 26 -9.99 13.90 -13.17
C THR A 26 -8.64 13.31 -12.76
N GLN A 27 -8.42 13.18 -11.45
CA GLN A 27 -7.40 12.26 -10.98
C GLN A 27 -7.80 10.91 -11.56
N ALA A 28 -6.91 10.32 -12.34
CA ALA A 28 -7.04 8.94 -12.75
C ALA A 28 -6.89 8.09 -11.48
N VAL A 29 -7.97 7.96 -10.71
CA VAL A 29 -8.04 7.02 -9.62
C VAL A 29 -8.21 5.68 -10.29
N SER A 30 -7.10 4.94 -10.46
CA SER A 30 -7.19 3.53 -10.79
C SER A 30 -8.14 2.91 -9.77
N THR A 31 -9.32 2.48 -10.21
CA THR A 31 -10.17 1.64 -9.37
C THR A 31 -9.28 0.51 -8.90
N PRO A 32 -9.11 0.29 -7.57
CA PRO A 32 -8.33 -0.86 -7.11
C PRO A 32 -8.93 -2.06 -7.82
N TYR A 33 -8.09 -2.82 -8.53
CA TYR A 33 -8.54 -4.01 -9.24
C TYR A 33 -9.44 -4.81 -8.31
N LYS A 34 -10.62 -5.22 -8.77
CA LYS A 34 -11.48 -6.17 -8.03
C LYS A 34 -10.67 -7.45 -7.86
N GLY A 35 -9.95 -7.54 -6.77
CA GLY A 35 -8.89 -8.50 -6.55
C GLY A 35 -8.14 -8.11 -5.29
N GLY A 36 -7.65 -9.10 -4.57
CA GLY A 36 -7.06 -8.88 -3.26
C GLY A 36 -5.95 -7.84 -3.24
N LYS A 37 -5.73 -7.21 -2.08
CA LYS A 37 -4.62 -6.28 -1.87
C LYS A 37 -3.63 -6.88 -0.90
N VAL A 38 -2.35 -6.95 -1.27
CA VAL A 38 -1.32 -7.33 -0.30
C VAL A 38 -1.25 -6.26 0.78
N GLU A 39 -1.23 -6.73 2.01
CA GLU A 39 -1.07 -5.91 3.20
C GLU A 39 0.17 -6.39 3.95
N VAL A 40 0.98 -5.42 4.35
CA VAL A 40 2.17 -5.64 5.16
C VAL A 40 1.92 -4.97 6.50
N SER A 41 1.95 -5.77 7.55
CA SER A 41 1.82 -5.36 8.95
C SER A 41 3.05 -5.77 9.76
N ILE A 42 3.11 -5.36 11.02
CA ILE A 42 4.13 -5.83 11.97
C ILE A 42 3.45 -6.73 12.98
N LYS A 43 3.96 -7.95 13.12
CA LYS A 43 3.56 -8.91 14.16
C LYS A 43 4.83 -9.44 14.80
N GLU A 44 4.90 -9.41 16.13
CA GLU A 44 6.09 -9.86 16.89
C GLU A 44 7.39 -9.17 16.41
N ASN A 45 7.31 -7.84 16.17
CA ASN A 45 8.41 -7.04 15.62
C ASN A 45 9.02 -7.64 14.34
N THR A 46 8.18 -8.22 13.48
CA THR A 46 8.56 -8.82 12.20
C THR A 46 7.52 -8.46 11.14
N PRO A 47 7.91 -8.15 9.88
CA PRO A 47 6.94 -7.97 8.80
C PRO A 47 6.08 -9.21 8.60
N CYS A 48 4.78 -9.01 8.48
CA CYS A 48 3.80 -10.06 8.29
C CYS A 48 2.94 -9.77 7.07
N PHE A 49 2.86 -10.74 6.15
CA PHE A 49 2.22 -10.60 4.85
C PHE A 49 0.85 -11.25 4.83
N SER A 50 -0.16 -10.50 4.40
CA SER A 50 -1.51 -10.98 4.21
C SER A 50 -2.10 -10.40 2.93
N ILE A 51 -3.26 -10.91 2.54
CA ILE A 51 -4.08 -10.35 1.48
C ILE A 51 -5.46 -10.00 2.03
N SER A 52 -5.95 -8.81 1.73
CA SER A 52 -7.32 -8.41 2.06
C SER A 52 -8.27 -8.65 0.89
N ASN A 53 -9.55 -8.85 1.22
CA ASN A 53 -10.66 -8.94 0.27
C ASN A 53 -10.59 -10.10 -0.74
N VAL A 54 -10.11 -11.27 -0.30
CA VAL A 54 -10.14 -12.50 -1.11
C VAL A 54 -10.30 -13.72 -0.21
N ASP A 55 -11.41 -14.44 -0.41
CA ASP A 55 -11.56 -15.84 0.02
C ASP A 55 -10.92 -16.78 -1.01
N GLU A 56 -9.73 -16.41 -1.49
CA GLU A 56 -8.99 -17.23 -2.45
C GLU A 56 -8.40 -18.46 -1.75
N LYS A 57 -8.47 -19.59 -2.47
CA LYS A 57 -8.11 -20.91 -1.97
C LYS A 57 -7.16 -21.57 -2.95
N GLY A 58 -6.30 -22.43 -2.41
CA GLY A 58 -5.30 -23.17 -3.18
C GLY A 58 -3.89 -22.69 -2.91
N ASP A 59 -2.95 -23.31 -3.61
CA ASP A 59 -1.54 -23.05 -3.39
C ASP A 59 -1.14 -21.65 -3.86
N TYR A 60 -0.30 -21.01 -3.06
CA TYR A 60 0.26 -19.70 -3.32
C TYR A 60 1.74 -19.66 -2.93
N THR A 61 2.43 -18.72 -3.54
CA THR A 61 3.81 -18.38 -3.21
C THR A 61 3.85 -16.94 -2.72
N VAL A 62 4.66 -16.69 -1.70
CA VAL A 62 5.04 -15.34 -1.28
C VAL A 62 6.49 -15.13 -1.68
N VAL A 63 6.76 -14.12 -2.49
CA VAL A 63 8.11 -13.73 -2.91
C VAL A 63 8.41 -12.34 -2.37
N VAL A 64 9.56 -12.17 -1.73
CA VAL A 64 10.05 -10.89 -1.22
C VAL A 64 11.34 -10.55 -1.93
N LEU A 65 11.40 -9.39 -2.58
CA LEU A 65 12.53 -8.90 -3.35
C LEU A 65 13.12 -7.65 -2.69
N ASN A 66 14.43 -7.59 -2.49
CA ASN A 66 15.12 -6.37 -2.11
C ASN A 66 15.44 -5.53 -3.35
N LEU A 67 14.75 -4.40 -3.51
CA LEU A 67 14.89 -3.53 -4.68
C LEU A 67 16.16 -2.65 -4.63
N SER A 68 16.89 -2.65 -3.51
CA SER A 68 18.09 -1.81 -3.33
C SER A 68 19.36 -2.44 -3.90
N LYS A 69 19.38 -3.77 -4.08
CA LYS A 69 20.57 -4.51 -4.48
C LYS A 69 20.49 -4.85 -5.97
N LYS A 70 21.63 -4.72 -6.65
CA LYS A 70 21.79 -5.11 -8.07
C LYS A 70 21.81 -6.64 -8.28
N ILE A 71 21.93 -7.40 -7.20
CA ILE A 71 21.92 -8.87 -7.18
C ILE A 71 20.67 -9.28 -6.41
N ASP A 72 19.91 -10.20 -7.00
CA ASP A 72 18.57 -10.66 -6.63
C ASP A 72 18.51 -11.26 -5.20
N GLU A 73 18.69 -10.43 -4.18
CA GLU A 73 18.38 -10.80 -2.80
C GLU A 73 16.85 -10.95 -2.70
N SER A 74 16.43 -12.20 -2.87
CA SER A 74 15.05 -12.62 -2.91
C SER A 74 14.83 -13.78 -1.96
N TRP A 75 13.63 -13.85 -1.40
CA TRP A 75 13.23 -14.94 -0.54
C TRP A 75 11.82 -15.38 -0.89
N SER A 76 11.60 -16.68 -0.95
CA SER A 76 10.30 -17.27 -1.24
C SER A 76 9.79 -18.13 -0.09
N TYR A 77 8.47 -18.14 0.05
CA TYR A 77 7.70 -19.08 0.85
C TYR A 77 6.68 -19.73 -0.08
N GLU A 78 6.62 -21.06 -0.06
CA GLU A 78 5.65 -21.84 -0.81
C GLU A 78 4.64 -22.44 0.16
N SER A 79 3.35 -22.18 -0.04
CA SER A 79 2.31 -22.83 0.74
C SER A 79 2.15 -24.26 0.24
N ASN A 80 2.19 -25.24 1.15
CA ASN A 80 1.80 -26.61 0.83
C ASN A 80 0.38 -26.86 1.36
N PHE A 81 -0.59 -27.05 0.47
CA PHE A 81 -1.96 -27.49 0.80
C PHE A 81 -2.72 -26.56 1.76
N GLN A 82 -2.47 -25.25 1.73
CA GLN A 82 -3.29 -24.32 2.50
C GLN A 82 -4.64 -24.10 1.81
N ARG A 83 -5.72 -24.32 2.56
CA ARG A 83 -7.08 -24.15 2.02
C ARG A 83 -7.41 -22.70 1.73
N ASN A 84 -6.73 -21.72 2.33
CA ASN A 84 -7.01 -20.29 2.17
C ASN A 84 -5.70 -19.49 2.09
N TYR A 85 -5.73 -18.39 1.34
CA TYR A 85 -4.68 -17.37 1.32
C TYR A 85 -4.48 -16.73 2.71
N PRO A 86 -3.30 -16.12 2.99
CA PRO A 86 -3.01 -15.56 4.30
C PRO A 86 -3.87 -14.32 4.56
N SER A 87 -4.56 -14.30 5.70
CA SER A 87 -5.37 -13.16 6.15
C SER A 87 -4.66 -12.37 7.25
N LYS A 88 -5.20 -11.22 7.66
CA LYS A 88 -4.64 -10.42 8.77
C LYS A 88 -4.39 -11.25 10.05
N ASN A 89 -5.26 -12.21 10.35
CA ASN A 89 -5.14 -13.04 11.55
C ASN A 89 -4.09 -14.16 11.40
N ASN A 90 -3.91 -14.67 10.18
CA ASN A 90 -2.99 -15.75 9.85
C ASN A 90 -2.05 -15.33 8.71
N CYS A 91 -1.27 -14.29 8.97
CA CYS A 91 -0.31 -13.72 8.03
C CYS A 91 1.03 -14.48 8.04
N ILE A 92 1.81 -14.37 6.96
CA ILE A 92 3.10 -15.04 6.81
C ILE A 92 4.22 -14.13 7.31
N LEU A 93 4.90 -14.53 8.38
CA LEU A 93 6.02 -13.78 8.97
C LEU A 93 7.28 -13.88 8.11
N LEU A 94 7.93 -12.75 7.85
CA LEU A 94 9.25 -12.68 7.20
C LEU A 94 10.36 -13.09 8.19
N ASN A 95 10.58 -14.39 8.32
CA ASN A 95 11.60 -14.95 9.18
C ASN A 95 12.28 -16.17 8.53
N LYS A 96 13.34 -16.68 9.16
CA LYS A 96 14.11 -17.84 8.69
C LYS A 96 13.31 -19.16 8.61
N SER A 97 12.22 -19.28 9.37
CA SER A 97 11.40 -20.49 9.39
C SER A 97 10.50 -20.57 8.17
N ASN A 98 9.98 -19.44 7.71
CA ASN A 98 9.10 -19.38 6.54
C ASN A 98 9.89 -19.11 5.25
N PHE A 99 10.96 -18.33 5.33
CA PHE A 99 11.75 -17.88 4.19
C PHE A 99 13.18 -18.39 4.33
N ASN A 100 13.51 -19.43 3.56
CA ASN A 100 14.85 -19.97 3.52
C ASN A 100 15.87 -18.88 3.13
N GLN A 101 17.05 -18.91 3.75
CA GLN A 101 18.14 -17.95 3.52
C GLN A 101 17.83 -16.49 3.91
N PHE A 102 16.67 -16.21 4.52
CA PHE A 102 16.42 -14.90 5.12
C PHE A 102 17.43 -14.62 6.24
N ASN A 103 18.08 -13.46 6.24
CA ASN A 103 19.03 -13.11 7.29
C ASN A 103 18.45 -12.08 8.27
N LYS A 104 18.13 -10.90 7.76
CA LYS A 104 17.64 -9.71 8.45
C LYS A 104 17.07 -8.75 7.42
N ILE A 105 16.08 -7.98 7.84
CA ILE A 105 15.60 -6.85 7.04
C ILE A 105 16.55 -5.66 7.15
N GLN A 106 16.78 -4.96 6.06
CA GLN A 106 17.54 -3.71 6.02
C GLN A 106 16.57 -2.54 6.21
N LEU A 107 16.94 -1.61 7.10
CA LEU A 107 16.11 -0.46 7.39
C LEU A 107 16.18 0.56 6.26
N ASN A 108 15.05 1.20 5.98
CA ASN A 108 14.91 2.22 4.94
C ASN A 108 15.34 1.74 3.54
N SER A 109 15.31 0.43 3.30
CA SER A 109 15.51 -0.19 2.00
C SER A 109 14.16 -0.52 1.36
N PRO A 110 13.97 -0.25 0.05
CA PRO A 110 12.78 -0.70 -0.67
C PRO A 110 12.75 -2.21 -0.87
N TYR A 111 11.58 -2.78 -0.63
CA TYR A 111 11.24 -4.16 -0.88
C TYR A 111 9.97 -4.24 -1.72
N ASN A 112 9.85 -5.27 -2.55
CA ASN A 112 8.58 -5.69 -3.13
C ASN A 112 8.18 -7.02 -2.50
N VAL A 113 6.94 -7.14 -2.06
CA VAL A 113 6.34 -8.44 -1.73
C VAL A 113 5.28 -8.77 -2.76
N THR A 114 5.31 -9.99 -3.26
CA THR A 114 4.29 -10.52 -4.16
C THR A 114 3.68 -11.78 -3.53
N ILE A 115 2.35 -11.82 -3.42
CA ILE A 115 1.58 -13.01 -3.05
C ILE A 115 0.81 -13.44 -4.28
N GLY A 116 1.03 -14.66 -4.78
CA GLY A 116 0.33 -15.13 -5.96
C GLY A 116 0.28 -16.65 -6.09
N GLY A 117 -0.75 -17.12 -6.75
CA GLY A 117 -0.90 -18.51 -7.18
C GLY A 117 -0.94 -18.60 -8.70
N VAL A 118 -1.49 -19.69 -9.23
CA VAL A 118 -1.47 -20.00 -10.67
C VAL A 118 -2.16 -18.93 -11.53
N GLN A 119 -3.23 -18.31 -11.05
CA GLN A 119 -4.06 -17.42 -11.86
C GLN A 119 -3.84 -15.92 -11.60
N ARG A 120 -3.38 -15.57 -10.40
CA ARG A 120 -3.31 -14.18 -9.93
C ARG A 120 -2.13 -13.98 -9.02
N ALA A 121 -1.53 -12.80 -9.13
CA ALA A 121 -0.49 -12.33 -8.25
C ALA A 121 -0.77 -10.89 -7.85
N TYR A 122 -0.47 -10.57 -6.61
CA TYR A 122 -0.71 -9.28 -5.98
C TYR A 122 0.59 -8.80 -5.38
N GLY A 123 0.98 -7.56 -5.68
CA GLY A 123 2.25 -6.99 -5.25
C GLY A 123 2.07 -5.75 -4.39
N LEU A 124 3.00 -5.51 -3.47
CA LEU A 124 3.13 -4.25 -2.76
C LEU A 124 4.61 -3.91 -2.54
N ASP A 125 4.97 -2.67 -2.88
CA ASP A 125 6.25 -2.09 -2.50
C ASP A 125 6.16 -1.49 -1.10
N PHE A 126 7.16 -1.78 -0.26
CA PHE A 126 7.20 -1.30 1.11
C PHE A 126 8.64 -1.08 1.58
N CYS A 127 8.78 -0.34 2.67
CA CYS A 127 10.02 -0.23 3.43
C CYS A 127 9.77 -0.54 4.90
N VAL A 128 10.84 -0.80 5.63
CA VAL A 128 10.78 -0.95 7.09
C VAL A 128 11.65 0.10 7.75
N ALA A 129 11.06 0.85 8.66
CA ALA A 129 11.74 1.81 9.52
C ALA A 129 11.79 1.29 10.96
N LEU A 130 12.70 1.84 11.76
CA LEU A 130 12.77 1.57 13.19
C LEU A 130 12.46 2.87 13.94
N LYS A 131 11.49 2.80 14.84
CA LYS A 131 11.09 3.92 15.69
C LYS A 131 10.83 3.41 17.10
N ASN A 132 11.44 4.02 18.11
CA ASN A 132 11.29 3.63 19.52
C ASN A 132 11.50 2.12 19.75
N ASN A 133 12.53 1.53 19.12
CA ASN A 133 12.83 0.09 19.14
C ASN A 133 11.75 -0.85 18.57
N GLN A 134 10.77 -0.32 17.83
CA GLN A 134 9.75 -1.09 17.12
C GLN A 134 9.84 -0.82 15.62
N TYR A 135 9.69 -1.87 14.82
CA TYR A 135 9.60 -1.71 13.38
C TYR A 135 8.27 -1.09 12.98
N GLU A 136 8.31 -0.22 11.97
CA GLU A 136 7.14 0.40 11.33
C GLU A 136 7.21 0.14 9.82
N ILE A 137 6.06 -0.15 9.19
CA ILE A 137 5.98 -0.27 7.73
C ILE A 137 5.79 1.12 7.12
N HIS A 138 6.65 1.43 6.16
CA HIS A 138 6.61 2.64 5.36
C HIS A 138 6.24 2.28 3.92
N ASP A 139 5.66 3.23 3.20
CA ASP A 139 5.38 3.05 1.78
C ASP A 139 6.61 3.46 0.97
N TYR A 140 6.84 2.78 -0.16
CA TYR A 140 7.88 3.17 -1.11
C TYR A 140 7.25 3.90 -2.28
N MET A 141 7.45 5.21 -2.36
CA MET A 141 6.86 6.06 -3.40
C MET A 141 7.90 7.03 -3.94
N ALA A 142 7.91 7.22 -5.26
CA ALA A 142 8.82 8.15 -5.95
C ALA A 142 10.31 7.97 -5.57
N GLY A 143 10.75 6.73 -5.39
CA GLY A 143 12.14 6.40 -5.05
C GLY A 143 12.51 6.62 -3.58
N LYS A 144 11.54 6.86 -2.68
CA LYS A 144 11.80 7.12 -1.26
C LYS A 144 10.89 6.31 -0.36
N CYS A 145 11.42 5.92 0.79
CA CYS A 145 10.65 5.35 1.88
C CYS A 145 9.98 6.47 2.67
N THR A 146 8.67 6.59 2.57
CA THR A 146 7.87 7.60 3.27
C THR A 146 7.01 6.93 4.32
N LYS A 147 6.84 7.61 5.46
CA LYS A 147 5.94 7.12 6.50
C LYS A 147 4.55 6.91 5.90
N ARG A 148 3.96 5.73 6.12
CA ARG A 148 2.62 5.42 5.65
C ARG A 148 1.64 6.45 6.22
N GLU A 149 1.06 7.27 5.36
CA GLU A 149 -0.03 8.15 5.76
C GLU A 149 -1.30 7.31 5.82
N ILE A 150 -1.76 7.03 7.05
CA ILE A 150 -3.11 6.49 7.26
C ILE A 150 -4.12 7.39 6.53
N SER A 151 -5.03 6.77 5.78
CA SER A 151 -5.98 7.52 4.97
C SER A 151 -6.84 8.42 5.86
N LEU A 152 -7.37 9.52 5.31
CA LEU A 152 -8.29 10.39 6.06
C LEU A 152 -9.48 9.62 6.64
N TRP A 153 -9.94 8.58 5.94
CA TRP A 153 -11.00 7.68 6.41
C TRP A 153 -10.57 6.81 7.58
N GLU A 154 -9.35 6.26 7.57
CA GLU A 154 -8.83 5.48 8.70
C GLU A 154 -8.57 6.37 9.93
N LYS A 155 -8.09 7.60 9.72
CA LYS A 155 -8.00 8.60 10.79
C LYS A 155 -9.36 8.88 11.41
N PHE A 156 -10.39 9.01 10.58
CA PHE A 156 -11.77 9.23 11.00
C PHE A 156 -12.36 8.02 11.75
N LEU A 157 -12.19 6.80 11.25
CA LEU A 157 -12.67 5.58 11.92
C LEU A 157 -11.97 5.34 13.28
N ASN A 158 -10.66 5.60 13.34
CA ASN A 158 -9.90 5.57 14.60
C ASN A 158 -10.42 6.60 15.61
N TRP A 159 -10.74 7.82 15.14
CA TRP A 159 -11.32 8.86 15.98
C TRP A 159 -12.71 8.46 16.52
N LEU A 160 -13.48 7.68 15.75
CA LEU A 160 -14.77 7.12 16.16
C LEU A 160 -14.67 5.86 17.04
N GLY A 161 -13.48 5.29 17.24
CA GLY A 161 -13.30 4.06 18.01
C GLY A 161 -13.89 2.81 17.34
N LEU A 162 -14.04 2.82 16.01
CA LEU A 162 -14.66 1.74 15.22
C LEU A 162 -13.63 0.80 14.56
N ASN A 163 -12.48 0.60 15.20
CA ASN A 163 -11.33 -0.10 14.61
C ASN A 163 -11.21 -1.55 15.08
#